data_AF-A0A6V7J1V4-F1
#
_entry.id   AF-A0A6V7J1V4-F1
#
_cell.length_a   1.000
_cell.length_b   1.000
_cell.length_c   1.000
_cell.angle_alpha   90.00
_cell.angle_beta   90.00
_cell.angle_gamma   90.00
#
_symmetry.space_group_name_H-M   'P 1'
#
loop_
_entity.id
_entity.type
_entity.pdbx_description
1 polymer ?
#
loop_
_entity_poly.entity_id
_entity_poly.type
_entity_poly.pdbx_seq_one_letter_code
_entity_poly.pdbx_strand_id
1 'polypeptide(L)'
;LFSSLTDTTPLDTLKSLEEGINDICWLLCRKLFLERTHAIFNDESVYKLYRIFCLLAEMETDSNDTSFLVTMHSEEVALVASQLVTSLGLRWDPVDFAALSAAIGNFRFPTFLAVLESKYSGGGSLDSVALTEAVEDLYQIYVEDVIKKGSLMKKGFLLPTMKFFYFVLRPGELSYFKDSHQKEPSGVISLNLNCWADVSATSGGKPDRRFVLSTPEH
;
A
#
# COMPACT_ATOMS: atom_id res chain seq x y z
N LEU A 1 8.19 -24.52 12.43
CA LEU A 1 7.18 -23.44 12.31
C LEU A 1 6.47 -23.51 10.96
N PHE A 2 7.18 -23.47 9.82
CA PHE A 2 6.53 -23.58 8.50
C PHE A 2 6.06 -25.00 8.11
N SER A 3 6.59 -26.05 8.75
CA SER A 3 6.24 -27.44 8.48
C SER A 3 4.83 -27.87 8.90
N SER A 4 4.07 -26.98 9.56
CA SER A 4 2.69 -27.23 10.02
C SER A 4 1.65 -26.45 9.21
N LEU A 5 2.06 -25.70 8.18
CA LEU A 5 1.15 -24.99 7.29
C LEU A 5 0.60 -25.97 6.25
N THR A 6 -0.72 -26.09 6.19
CA THR A 6 -1.44 -26.87 5.15
C THR A 6 -2.17 -25.93 4.22
N ASP A 7 -2.56 -26.40 3.03
CA ASP A 7 -3.38 -25.65 2.06
C ASP A 7 -4.76 -25.22 2.62
N THR A 8 -5.14 -25.74 3.79
CA THR A 8 -6.38 -25.40 4.51
C THR A 8 -6.20 -24.30 5.56
N THR A 9 -4.99 -23.73 5.69
CA THR A 9 -4.72 -22.67 6.67
C THR A 9 -5.50 -21.40 6.27
N PRO A 10 -6.29 -20.79 7.17
CA PRO A 10 -7.01 -19.57 6.85
C PRO A 10 -6.07 -18.44 6.42
N LEU A 11 -6.47 -17.67 5.41
CA LEU A 11 -5.67 -16.57 4.85
C LEU A 11 -5.25 -15.56 5.94
N ASP A 12 -6.13 -15.25 6.89
CA ASP A 12 -5.85 -14.33 7.99
C ASP A 12 -4.73 -14.84 8.91
N THR A 13 -4.66 -16.16 9.10
CA THR A 13 -3.58 -16.78 9.89
C THR A 13 -2.25 -16.72 9.15
N LEU A 14 -2.26 -16.92 7.83
CA LEU A 14 -1.05 -16.79 7.01
C LEU A 14 -0.53 -15.35 7.03
N LYS A 15 -1.41 -14.35 6.87
CA LYS A 15 -1.07 -12.93 6.96
C LYS A 15 -0.45 -12.58 8.32
N SER A 16 -1.06 -13.02 9.42
CA SER A 16 -0.55 -12.74 10.76
C SER A 16 0.85 -13.35 11.01
N LEU A 17 1.10 -14.56 10.49
CA LEU A 17 2.42 -15.19 10.58
C LEU A 17 3.46 -14.44 9.74
N GLU A 18 3.09 -14.02 8.53
CA GLU A 18 3.93 -13.23 7.64
C GLU A 18 4.32 -11.88 8.27
N GLU A 19 3.36 -11.18 8.87
CA GLU A 19 3.59 -9.94 9.63
C GLU A 19 4.60 -10.16 10.76
N GLY A 20 4.45 -11.24 11.53
CA GLY A 20 5.38 -11.57 12.61
C GLY A 20 6.81 -11.83 12.13
N ILE A 21 6.98 -12.47 10.97
CA ILE A 21 8.30 -12.68 10.35
C ILE A 21 8.88 -11.33 9.90
N ASN A 22 8.08 -10.51 9.25
CA ASN A 22 8.49 -9.20 8.77
C ASN A 22 8.95 -8.29 9.91
N ASP A 23 8.27 -8.32 11.06
CA ASP A 23 8.66 -7.57 12.25
C ASP A 23 10.01 -8.05 12.82
N ILE A 24 10.22 -9.36 12.89
CA ILE A 24 11.51 -9.92 13.33
C ILE A 24 12.63 -9.52 12.36
N CYS A 25 12.41 -9.64 11.05
CA CYS A 25 13.37 -9.23 10.03
C CYS A 25 13.74 -7.75 10.19
N TRP A 26 12.75 -6.87 10.40
CA TRP A 26 12.98 -5.46 10.66
C TRP A 26 13.82 -5.22 11.92
N LEU A 27 13.55 -5.92 13.02
CA LEU A 27 14.31 -5.75 14.26
C LEU A 27 15.81 -6.05 14.08
N LEU A 28 16.16 -6.97 13.17
CA LEU A 28 17.55 -7.34 12.87
C LEU A 28 18.29 -6.23 12.10
N CYS A 29 17.61 -5.54 11.17
CA CYS A 29 18.23 -4.59 10.26
C CYS A 29 17.96 -3.11 10.59
N ARG A 30 16.97 -2.79 11.44
CA ARG A 30 16.51 -1.41 11.69
C ARG A 30 17.62 -0.43 12.05
N LYS A 31 18.62 -0.85 12.84
CA LYS A 31 19.72 0.05 13.24
C LYS A 31 20.52 0.54 12.03
N LEU A 32 20.75 -0.33 11.04
CA LEU A 32 21.49 0.00 9.82
C LEU A 32 20.74 1.03 8.96
N PHE A 33 19.41 1.08 9.09
CA PHE A 33 18.56 1.90 8.25
C PHE A 33 18.04 3.16 8.94
N LEU A 34 18.02 3.20 10.28
CA LEU A 34 17.54 4.35 11.05
C LEU A 34 18.67 5.34 11.42
N GLU A 35 19.92 4.88 11.51
CA GLU A 35 21.08 5.76 11.76
C GLU A 35 21.49 6.52 10.48
N ARG A 36 20.69 7.52 10.08
CA ARG A 36 20.88 8.31 8.86
C ARG A 36 21.27 9.76 9.18
N THR A 37 22.19 10.33 8.40
CA THR A 37 22.67 11.72 8.59
C THR A 37 21.64 12.79 8.23
N HIS A 38 20.75 12.50 7.28
CA HIS A 38 19.72 13.42 6.79
C HIS A 38 18.35 12.71 6.70
N ALA A 39 17.86 12.19 7.83
CA ALA A 39 16.57 11.52 7.88
C ALA A 39 15.42 12.49 7.58
N ILE A 40 14.66 12.21 6.51
CA ILE A 40 13.44 12.94 6.15
C ILE A 40 12.20 12.16 6.58
N PHE A 41 12.21 10.84 6.37
CA PHE A 41 11.13 9.96 6.82
C PHE A 41 11.36 9.55 8.29
N ASN A 42 10.29 9.58 9.08
CA ASN A 42 10.30 9.05 10.43
C ASN A 42 10.47 7.52 10.45
N ASP A 43 10.78 6.95 11.60
CA ASP A 43 11.09 5.52 11.75
C ASP A 43 9.95 4.61 11.24
N GLU A 44 8.70 5.01 11.46
CA GLU A 44 7.52 4.25 11.03
C GLU A 44 7.37 4.26 9.50
N SER A 45 7.55 5.42 8.87
CA SER A 45 7.56 5.54 7.41
C SER A 45 8.71 4.74 6.79
N VAL A 46 9.88 4.69 7.43
CA VAL A 46 11.02 3.90 6.94
C VAL A 46 10.71 2.40 7.03
N TYR A 47 10.09 1.94 8.11
CA TYR A 47 9.61 0.57 8.20
C TYR A 47 8.61 0.23 7.10
N LYS A 48 7.64 1.10 6.84
CA LYS A 48 6.65 0.90 5.75
C LYS A 48 7.30 0.86 4.37
N LEU A 49 8.25 1.75 4.10
CA LEU A 49 9.06 1.72 2.87
C LEU A 49 9.92 0.46 2.76
N TYR A 50 10.44 -0.05 3.89
CA TYR A 50 11.16 -1.33 3.93
C TYR A 50 10.25 -2.50 3.57
N ARG A 51 9.01 -2.51 4.07
CA ARG A 51 8.02 -3.54 3.72
C ARG A 51 7.67 -3.51 2.23
N ILE A 52 7.45 -2.32 1.67
CA ILE A 52 7.26 -2.15 0.22
C ILE A 52 8.48 -2.66 -0.55
N PHE A 53 9.69 -2.35 -0.07
CA PHE A 53 10.91 -2.84 -0.68
C PHE A 53 10.98 -4.37 -0.67
N CYS A 54 10.71 -5.02 0.46
CA CYS A 54 10.71 -6.48 0.55
C CYS A 54 9.70 -7.15 -0.36
N LEU A 55 8.57 -6.49 -0.64
CA LEU A 55 7.55 -7.00 -1.56
C LEU A 55 7.99 -6.92 -3.03
N LEU A 56 8.61 -5.81 -3.43
CA LEU A 56 8.92 -5.51 -4.83
C LEU A 56 10.35 -5.86 -5.26
N ALA A 57 11.24 -6.10 -4.29
CA ALA A 57 12.63 -6.45 -4.59
C ALA A 57 12.79 -7.93 -4.92
N GLU A 58 13.70 -8.21 -5.84
CA GLU A 58 14.06 -9.56 -6.24
C GLU A 58 15.38 -9.96 -5.59
N MET A 59 15.55 -11.27 -5.36
CA MET A 59 16.79 -11.84 -4.88
C MET A 59 17.59 -12.35 -6.09
N GLU A 60 18.73 -11.73 -6.33
CA GLU A 60 19.73 -12.17 -7.30
C GLU A 60 20.85 -12.91 -6.57
N THR A 61 21.42 -13.93 -7.21
CA THR A 61 22.67 -14.55 -6.76
C THR A 61 23.83 -14.06 -7.61
N ASP A 62 25.02 -13.97 -7.00
CA ASP A 62 26.23 -13.74 -7.79
C ASP A 62 26.50 -14.93 -8.75
N SER A 63 27.38 -14.73 -9.72
CA SER A 63 27.73 -15.74 -10.73
C SER A 63 28.29 -17.06 -10.17
N ASN A 64 28.63 -17.10 -8.89
CA ASN A 64 29.14 -18.29 -8.18
C ASN A 64 28.11 -18.87 -7.18
N ASP A 65 26.88 -18.35 -7.14
CA ASP A 65 25.85 -18.68 -6.13
C ASP A 65 26.33 -18.52 -4.68
N THR A 66 27.33 -17.67 -4.44
CA THR A 66 27.94 -17.52 -3.11
C THR A 66 27.36 -16.40 -2.26
N SER A 67 26.72 -15.42 -2.88
CA SER A 67 26.10 -14.29 -2.18
C SER A 67 24.72 -13.98 -2.74
N PHE A 68 23.79 -13.71 -1.81
CA PHE A 68 22.44 -13.26 -2.11
C PHE A 68 22.41 -11.75 -2.07
N LEU A 69 21.89 -11.15 -3.15
CA LEU A 69 21.71 -9.72 -3.27
C LEU A 69 20.23 -9.40 -3.50
N VAL A 70 19.67 -8.57 -2.62
CA VAL A 70 18.28 -8.13 -2.75
C VAL A 70 18.26 -6.74 -3.36
N THR A 71 17.68 -6.62 -4.56
CA THR A 71 17.61 -5.37 -5.33
C THR A 71 16.25 -5.19 -5.95
N MET A 72 15.80 -3.94 -6.01
CA MET A 72 14.57 -3.56 -6.70
C MET A 72 14.91 -3.08 -8.12
N HIS A 73 14.15 -3.54 -9.11
CA HIS A 73 14.29 -3.08 -10.49
C HIS A 73 13.92 -1.59 -10.61
N SER A 74 14.55 -0.87 -11.54
CA SER A 74 14.30 0.58 -11.68
C SER A 74 12.86 0.93 -12.02
N GLU A 75 12.14 0.03 -12.70
CA GLU A 75 10.72 0.22 -13.03
C GLU A 75 9.84 0.24 -11.77
N GLU A 76 10.08 -0.68 -10.83
CA GLU A 76 9.36 -0.71 -9.55
C GLU A 76 9.67 0.53 -8.71
N VAL A 77 10.93 0.96 -8.68
CA VAL A 77 11.32 2.21 -8.03
C VAL A 77 10.62 3.41 -8.67
N ALA A 78 10.49 3.43 -10.00
CA ALA A 78 9.77 4.49 -10.72
C ALA A 78 8.29 4.54 -10.31
N LEU A 79 7.64 3.39 -10.19
CA LEU A 79 6.24 3.29 -9.76
C LEU A 79 6.08 3.85 -8.35
N VAL A 80 6.87 3.37 -7.39
CA VAL A 80 6.79 3.85 -6.00
C VAL A 80 7.09 5.34 -5.90
N ALA A 81 8.15 5.82 -6.56
CA ALA A 81 8.54 7.23 -6.52
C ALA A 81 7.50 8.14 -7.21
N SER A 82 6.96 7.72 -8.36
CA SER A 82 5.92 8.49 -9.06
C SER A 82 4.64 8.60 -8.24
N GLN A 83 4.25 7.52 -7.56
CA GLN A 83 3.09 7.50 -6.67
C GLN A 83 3.32 8.37 -5.43
N LEU A 84 4.51 8.31 -4.82
CA LEU A 84 4.88 9.19 -3.71
C LEU A 84 4.76 10.67 -4.09
N VAL A 85 5.38 11.05 -5.21
CA VAL A 85 5.38 12.42 -5.73
C VAL A 85 3.96 12.89 -6.01
N THR A 86 3.14 12.03 -6.61
CA THR A 86 1.73 12.33 -6.91
C THR A 86 0.91 12.53 -5.63
N SER A 87 1.08 11.66 -4.63
CA SER A 87 0.41 11.80 -3.33
C SER A 87 0.80 13.08 -2.60
N LEU A 88 2.04 13.56 -2.78
CA LEU A 88 2.52 14.83 -2.22
C LEU A 88 2.08 16.06 -3.04
N GLY A 89 1.35 15.88 -4.15
CA GLY A 89 0.95 16.96 -5.05
C GLY A 89 2.11 17.57 -5.84
N LEU A 90 3.24 16.86 -5.93
CA LEU A 90 4.41 17.25 -6.70
C LEU A 90 4.30 16.75 -8.15
N ARG A 91 5.21 17.22 -9.01
CA ARG A 91 5.25 16.82 -10.42
C ARG A 91 6.29 15.74 -10.64
N TRP A 92 5.85 14.58 -11.14
CA TRP A 92 6.73 13.51 -11.58
C TRP A 92 7.40 13.86 -12.92
N ASP A 93 8.71 13.64 -13.00
CA ASP A 93 9.50 13.74 -14.23
C ASP A 93 10.12 12.38 -14.56
N PRO A 94 9.55 11.62 -15.52
CA PRO A 94 10.06 10.30 -15.88
C PRO A 94 11.42 10.36 -16.58
N VAL A 95 11.76 11.48 -17.26
CA VAL A 95 13.02 11.62 -17.99
C VAL A 95 14.17 11.81 -17.01
N ASP A 96 13.95 12.66 -16.01
CA ASP A 96 14.90 12.91 -14.94
C ASP A 96 15.08 11.67 -14.03
N PHE A 97 14.03 10.88 -13.79
CA PHE A 97 14.19 9.58 -13.13
C PHE A 97 15.00 8.59 -13.98
N ALA A 98 14.73 8.49 -15.30
CA ALA A 98 15.45 7.58 -16.18
C ALA A 98 16.96 7.88 -16.23
N ALA A 99 17.34 9.16 -16.20
CA ALA A 99 18.75 9.55 -16.10
C ALA A 99 19.37 9.17 -14.75
N LEU A 100 18.63 9.34 -13.65
CA LEU A 100 19.07 8.95 -12.32
C LEU A 100 19.23 7.43 -12.18
N SER A 101 18.26 6.65 -12.64
CA SER A 101 18.27 5.19 -12.52
C SER A 101 19.41 4.58 -13.32
N ALA A 102 19.67 5.09 -14.54
CA ALA A 102 20.80 4.67 -15.35
C ALA A 102 22.16 4.93 -14.65
N ALA A 103 22.28 5.99 -13.86
CA ALA A 103 23.50 6.30 -13.11
C ALA A 103 23.68 5.42 -11.85
N ILE A 104 22.58 5.00 -11.22
CA ILE A 104 22.60 4.18 -10.01
C ILE A 104 22.80 2.69 -10.33
N GLY A 105 22.19 2.20 -11.40
CA GLY A 105 22.13 0.77 -11.70
C GLY A 105 21.10 0.05 -10.82
N ASN A 106 21.56 -0.60 -9.75
CA ASN A 106 20.70 -1.44 -8.91
C ASN A 106 20.28 -0.74 -7.61
N PHE A 107 19.02 -0.89 -7.23
CA PHE A 107 18.48 -0.27 -6.02
C PHE A 107 18.42 -1.26 -4.87
N ARG A 108 19.43 -1.21 -3.99
CA ARG A 108 19.30 -1.79 -2.64
C ARG A 108 18.46 -0.88 -1.76
N PHE A 109 17.94 -1.41 -0.65
CA PHE A 109 17.07 -0.63 0.25
C PHE A 109 17.67 0.73 0.68
N PRO A 110 18.96 0.85 1.10
CA PRO A 110 19.54 2.16 1.44
C PRO A 110 19.56 3.14 0.27
N THR A 111 19.85 2.65 -0.94
CA THR A 111 19.88 3.46 -2.16
C THR A 111 18.46 3.92 -2.54
N PHE A 112 17.50 3.01 -2.49
CA PHE A 112 16.08 3.30 -2.68
C PHE A 112 15.59 4.39 -1.71
N LEU A 113 15.84 4.21 -0.41
CA LEU A 113 15.46 5.16 0.63
C LEU A 113 16.13 6.53 0.42
N ALA A 114 17.43 6.56 0.14
CA ALA A 114 18.17 7.80 -0.08
C ALA A 114 17.65 8.58 -1.31
N VAL A 115 17.24 7.88 -2.37
CA VAL A 115 16.65 8.51 -3.57
C VAL A 115 15.30 9.15 -3.23
N LEU A 116 14.44 8.45 -2.48
CA LEU A 116 13.17 9.02 -2.04
C LEU A 116 13.37 10.24 -1.14
N GLU A 117 14.27 10.14 -0.15
CA GLU A 117 14.56 11.23 0.79
C GLU A 117 15.17 12.45 0.10
N SER A 118 16.10 12.26 -0.84
CA SER A 118 16.83 13.37 -1.48
C SER A 118 16.06 14.05 -2.60
N LYS A 119 15.29 13.30 -3.40
CA LYS A 119 14.74 13.80 -4.67
C LYS A 119 13.22 13.88 -4.70
N TYR A 120 12.54 12.97 -4.01
CA TYR A 120 11.09 12.78 -4.16
C TYR A 120 10.28 13.15 -2.92
N SER A 121 10.94 13.61 -1.85
CA SER A 121 10.32 14.09 -0.59
C SER A 121 9.92 15.57 -0.62
N GLY A 122 10.10 16.27 -1.74
CA GLY A 122 9.88 17.72 -1.83
C GLY A 122 11.00 18.57 -1.20
N GLY A 123 12.23 18.04 -1.13
CA GLY A 123 13.42 18.84 -0.75
C GLY A 123 13.40 19.37 0.68
N GLY A 124 12.70 18.68 1.59
CA GLY A 124 12.59 19.08 3.01
C GLY A 124 11.66 20.26 3.28
N SER A 125 10.94 20.79 2.28
CA SER A 125 9.96 21.86 2.48
C SER A 125 8.57 21.37 2.88
N LEU A 126 8.30 20.07 2.73
CA LEU A 126 7.02 19.46 3.05
C LEU A 126 6.94 19.11 4.54
N ASP A 127 5.74 19.23 5.12
CA ASP A 127 5.51 18.81 6.49
C ASP A 127 5.64 17.28 6.62
N SER A 128 6.23 16.87 7.74
CA SER A 128 6.35 15.49 8.19
C SER A 128 5.02 14.72 8.13
N VAL A 129 3.89 15.38 8.47
CA VAL A 129 2.56 14.76 8.41
C VAL A 129 2.20 14.38 6.97
N ALA A 130 2.45 15.26 5.99
CA ALA A 130 2.16 14.97 4.59
C ALA A 130 3.02 13.81 4.05
N LEU A 131 4.29 13.74 4.47
CA LEU A 131 5.18 12.63 4.13
C LEU A 131 4.72 11.31 4.75
N THR A 132 4.32 11.33 6.01
CA THR A 132 3.80 10.14 6.69
C THR A 132 2.52 9.63 6.04
N GLU A 133 1.57 10.51 5.72
CA GLU A 133 0.34 10.14 5.02
C GLU A 133 0.61 9.60 3.60
N ALA A 134 1.53 10.21 2.86
CA ALA A 134 1.89 9.73 1.52
C ALA A 134 2.55 8.34 1.56
N VAL A 135 3.40 8.07 2.55
CA VAL A 135 4.00 6.74 2.75
C VAL A 135 2.95 5.74 3.24
N GLU A 136 2.02 6.16 4.09
CA GLU A 136 0.88 5.33 4.51
C GLU A 136 0.03 4.90 3.31
N ASP A 137 -0.27 5.83 2.40
CA ASP A 137 -1.00 5.52 1.16
C ASP A 137 -0.27 4.47 0.32
N LEU A 138 1.05 4.59 0.16
CA LEU A 138 1.85 3.58 -0.54
C LEU A 138 1.80 2.23 0.15
N TYR A 139 1.94 2.20 1.48
CA TYR A 139 1.92 0.97 2.25
C TYR A 139 0.57 0.27 2.12
N GLN A 140 -0.53 1.01 2.20
CA GLN A 140 -1.87 0.47 2.01
C GLN A 140 -2.05 -0.11 0.59
N ILE A 141 -1.53 0.56 -0.44
CA ILE A 141 -1.64 0.07 -1.83
C ILE A 141 -0.85 -1.22 -2.03
N TYR A 142 0.43 -1.22 -1.65
CA TYR A 142 1.35 -2.31 -1.98
C TYR A 142 1.27 -3.47 -0.99
N VAL A 143 1.24 -3.18 0.32
CA VAL A 143 1.34 -4.21 1.37
C VAL A 143 -0.03 -4.67 1.87
N GLU A 144 -1.03 -3.77 1.93
CA GLU A 144 -2.38 -4.13 2.37
C GLU A 144 -3.38 -4.39 1.23
N ASP A 145 -2.90 -4.42 -0.02
CA ASP A 145 -3.71 -4.64 -1.23
C ASP A 145 -4.92 -3.69 -1.35
N VAL A 146 -4.81 -2.44 -0.86
CA VAL A 146 -5.89 -1.47 -0.97
C VAL A 146 -5.99 -0.96 -2.42
N ILE A 147 -7.05 -1.40 -3.10
CA ILE A 147 -7.33 -1.03 -4.49
C ILE A 147 -7.96 0.36 -4.56
N LYS A 148 -8.91 0.64 -3.66
CA LYS A 148 -9.64 1.91 -3.63
C LYS A 148 -10.21 2.18 -2.24
N LYS A 149 -10.16 3.44 -1.81
CA LYS A 149 -10.78 3.90 -0.56
C LYS A 149 -11.52 5.22 -0.75
N GLY A 150 -12.52 5.48 0.09
CA GLY A 150 -13.26 6.74 0.05
C GLY A 150 -14.58 6.73 0.81
N SER A 151 -15.13 7.92 1.02
CA SER A 151 -16.41 8.08 1.73
C SER A 151 -17.60 7.81 0.81
N LEU A 152 -18.50 6.92 1.23
CA LEU A 152 -19.75 6.61 0.55
C LEU A 152 -20.92 6.58 1.56
N MET A 153 -22.15 6.73 1.05
CA MET A 153 -23.36 6.52 1.85
C MET A 153 -23.92 5.11 1.61
N LYS A 154 -24.11 4.35 2.68
CA LYS A 154 -24.72 3.01 2.64
C LYS A 154 -26.17 3.08 3.09
N LYS A 155 -27.06 2.45 2.31
CA LYS A 155 -28.46 2.24 2.70
C LYS A 155 -28.54 1.11 3.73
N GLY A 156 -29.26 1.34 4.83
CA GLY A 156 -29.55 0.29 5.80
C GLY A 156 -30.47 -0.78 5.24
N PHE A 157 -30.26 -2.04 5.64
CA PHE A 157 -31.09 -3.17 5.24
C PHE A 157 -32.45 -3.16 5.97
N LEU A 158 -32.43 -2.96 7.29
CA LEU A 158 -33.62 -2.97 8.15
C LEU A 158 -34.42 -1.67 8.10
N LEU A 159 -33.73 -0.54 8.08
CA LEU A 159 -34.32 0.80 8.01
C LEU A 159 -33.77 1.50 6.77
N PRO A 160 -34.60 2.18 5.97
CA PRO A 160 -34.17 2.87 4.75
C PRO A 160 -33.40 4.17 5.05
N THR A 161 -32.60 4.19 6.11
CA THR A 161 -31.70 5.27 6.48
C THR A 161 -30.40 5.14 5.70
N MET A 162 -29.91 6.25 5.15
CA MET A 162 -28.56 6.33 4.59
C MET A 162 -27.58 6.75 5.68
N LYS A 163 -26.44 6.07 5.77
CA LYS A 163 -25.36 6.41 6.72
C LYS A 163 -24.03 6.57 5.98
N PHE A 164 -23.24 7.54 6.39
CA PHE A 164 -21.89 7.75 5.86
C PHE A 164 -20.90 6.78 6.48
N PHE A 165 -20.05 6.20 5.63
CA PHE A 165 -18.93 5.35 6.04
C PHE A 165 -17.74 5.62 5.13
N TYR A 166 -16.55 5.33 5.64
CA TYR A 166 -15.31 5.25 4.87
C TYR A 166 -15.11 3.82 4.39
N PHE A 167 -15.15 3.59 3.08
CA PHE A 167 -15.01 2.27 2.47
C PHE A 167 -13.58 2.01 2.03
N VAL A 168 -13.14 0.77 2.15
CA VAL A 168 -11.83 0.28 1.70
C VAL A 168 -12.05 -1.03 0.94
N LEU A 169 -11.69 -1.00 -0.34
CA LEU A 169 -11.77 -2.13 -1.25
C LEU A 169 -10.42 -2.85 -1.31
N ARG A 170 -10.44 -4.15 -1.02
CA ARG A 170 -9.31 -5.07 -1.16
C ARG A 170 -9.74 -6.28 -2.01
N PRO A 171 -8.81 -7.10 -2.53
CA PRO A 171 -9.16 -8.35 -3.16
C PRO A 171 -10.02 -9.22 -2.25
N GLY A 172 -11.21 -9.61 -2.72
CA GLY A 172 -12.12 -10.50 -1.99
C GLY A 172 -12.96 -9.84 -0.89
N GLU A 173 -12.82 -8.54 -0.62
CA GLU A 173 -13.64 -7.86 0.39
C GLU A 173 -13.80 -6.36 0.18
N LEU A 174 -14.93 -5.84 0.66
CA LEU A 174 -15.19 -4.42 0.81
C LEU A 174 -15.54 -4.13 2.28
N SER A 175 -14.56 -3.61 3.02
CA SER A 175 -14.73 -3.21 4.42
C SER A 175 -15.17 -1.75 4.52
N TYR A 176 -15.90 -1.41 5.58
CA TYR A 176 -16.33 -0.04 5.84
C TYR A 176 -16.20 0.34 7.30
N PHE A 177 -15.78 1.58 7.53
CA PHE A 177 -15.40 2.14 8.82
C PHE A 177 -16.20 3.40 9.12
N LYS A 178 -16.24 3.77 10.39
CA LYS A 178 -16.92 5.00 10.83
C LYS A 178 -16.28 6.26 10.24
N ASP A 179 -14.97 6.25 10.07
CA ASP A 179 -14.16 7.37 9.57
C ASP A 179 -12.89 6.86 8.88
N SER A 180 -12.09 7.79 8.34
CA SER A 180 -10.87 7.49 7.59
C SER A 180 -9.71 6.94 8.44
N HIS A 181 -9.82 6.91 9.77
CA HIS A 181 -8.78 6.35 10.63
C HIS A 181 -8.80 4.83 10.71
N GLN A 182 -9.81 4.17 10.10
CA GLN A 182 -9.85 2.72 9.90
C GLN A 182 -9.64 1.86 11.17
N LYS A 183 -9.98 2.38 12.36
CA LYS A 183 -9.68 1.70 13.64
C LYS A 183 -10.33 0.32 13.78
N GLU A 184 -11.65 0.27 13.61
CA GLU A 184 -12.43 -0.98 13.68
C GLU A 184 -13.47 -0.99 12.57
N PRO A 185 -13.59 -2.11 11.82
CA PRO A 185 -14.57 -2.20 10.76
C PRO A 185 -15.98 -2.17 11.35
N SER A 186 -16.82 -1.28 10.82
CA SER A 186 -18.27 -1.30 11.07
C SER A 186 -18.96 -2.46 10.36
N GLY A 187 -18.31 -3.03 9.35
CA GLY A 187 -18.67 -4.30 8.73
C GLY A 187 -17.78 -4.60 7.53
N VAL A 188 -17.90 -5.84 7.04
CA VAL A 188 -17.17 -6.35 5.88
C VAL A 188 -18.18 -6.99 4.93
N ILE A 189 -18.01 -6.75 3.64
CA ILE A 189 -18.79 -7.38 2.56
C ILE A 189 -17.83 -8.28 1.80
N SER A 190 -17.99 -9.59 1.89
CA SER A 190 -17.18 -10.54 1.12
C SER A 190 -17.50 -10.44 -0.37
N LEU A 191 -16.45 -10.31 -1.18
CA LEU A 191 -16.54 -10.22 -2.64
C LEU A 191 -16.05 -11.53 -3.25
N ASN A 192 -16.79 -12.03 -4.23
CA ASN A 192 -16.41 -13.21 -5.00
C ASN A 192 -16.84 -13.04 -6.46
N LEU A 193 -16.58 -14.06 -7.28
CA LEU A 193 -16.90 -14.05 -8.72
C LEU A 193 -18.40 -13.89 -9.03
N ASN A 194 -19.27 -14.12 -8.05
CA ASN A 194 -20.72 -13.97 -8.18
C ASN A 194 -21.23 -12.62 -7.67
N CYS A 195 -20.33 -11.70 -7.27
CA CYS A 195 -20.67 -10.33 -6.92
C CYS A 195 -20.61 -9.45 -8.17
N TRP A 196 -21.53 -8.50 -8.29
CA TRP A 196 -21.50 -7.51 -9.38
C TRP A 196 -22.01 -6.16 -8.90
N ALA A 197 -21.61 -5.10 -9.60
CA ALA A 197 -22.02 -3.74 -9.31
C ALA A 197 -22.71 -3.13 -10.54
N ASP A 198 -23.92 -2.62 -10.35
CA ASP A 198 -24.69 -1.94 -11.39
C ASP A 198 -24.95 -0.48 -11.02
N VAL A 199 -25.03 0.39 -12.03
CA VAL A 199 -25.48 1.77 -11.82
C VAL A 199 -26.96 1.74 -11.48
N SER A 200 -27.35 2.43 -10.40
CA SER A 200 -28.77 2.51 -10.04
C SER A 200 -29.51 3.38 -11.05
N ALA A 201 -30.44 2.80 -11.81
CA ALA A 201 -31.29 3.57 -12.71
C ALA A 201 -32.34 4.35 -11.90
N THR A 202 -32.39 5.67 -12.07
CA THR A 202 -33.59 6.45 -11.68
C THR A 202 -34.08 7.33 -12.81
N SER A 203 -35.41 7.39 -12.93
CA SER A 203 -36.16 8.24 -13.85
C SER A 203 -35.96 9.71 -13.51
N GLY A 204 -34.99 10.40 -14.12
CA GLY A 204 -34.81 11.82 -13.81
C GLY A 204 -33.71 12.63 -14.50
N GLY A 205 -32.97 12.07 -15.47
CA GLY A 205 -32.09 12.85 -16.35
C GLY A 205 -30.84 13.48 -15.71
N LYS A 206 -30.57 13.30 -14.40
CA LYS A 206 -29.31 13.69 -13.76
C LYS A 206 -28.38 12.48 -13.64
N PRO A 207 -27.05 12.65 -13.87
CA PRO A 207 -26.09 11.58 -13.67
C PRO A 207 -26.09 11.19 -12.20
N ASP A 208 -26.44 9.93 -11.95
CA ASP A 208 -26.62 9.41 -10.62
C ASP A 208 -25.27 8.95 -10.04
N ARG A 209 -24.90 9.44 -8.84
CA ARG A 209 -23.68 9.03 -8.13
C ARG A 209 -23.96 7.84 -7.22
N ARG A 210 -24.73 6.88 -7.71
CA ARG A 210 -25.22 5.71 -6.97
C ARG A 210 -24.97 4.43 -7.76
N PHE A 211 -24.57 3.40 -7.04
CA PHE A 211 -24.46 2.04 -7.55
C PHE A 211 -25.12 1.09 -6.56
N VAL A 212 -25.50 -0.08 -7.07
CA VAL A 212 -25.97 -1.22 -6.26
C VAL A 212 -24.89 -2.28 -6.35
N LEU A 213 -24.42 -2.75 -5.21
CA LEU A 213 -23.55 -3.92 -5.09
C LEU A 213 -24.42 -5.12 -4.72
N SER A 214 -24.49 -6.11 -5.59
CA SER A 214 -25.21 -7.35 -5.37
C SER A 214 -24.25 -8.43 -4.89
N THR A 215 -24.66 -9.20 -3.87
CA THR A 215 -23.84 -10.27 -3.30
C THR A 215 -24.66 -11.57 -3.27
N PRO A 216 -24.03 -12.76 -3.31
CA PRO A 216 -24.78 -14.03 -3.27
C PRO A 216 -25.63 -14.21 -2.01
N GLU A 217 -25.25 -13.55 -0.92
CA GLU A 217 -25.92 -13.63 0.37
C GLU A 217 -27.09 -12.63 0.48
N HIS A 218 -27.10 -11.57 -0.34
CA HIS A 218 -28.04 -10.44 -0.28
C HIS A 218 -28.29 -9.76 -1.63
#